data_AF-A0A2T6MR23-F1
#
_entry.id   AF-A0A2T6MR23-F1
#
_cell.length_a   1.000
_cell.length_b   1.000
_cell.length_c   1.000
_cell.angle_alpha   90.00
_cell.angle_beta   90.00
_cell.angle_gamma   90.00
#
_symmetry.space_group_name_H-M   'P 1'
#
loop_
_entity.id
_entity.type
_entity.pdbx_description
1 polymer ?
#
loop_
_entity_poly.entity_id
_entity_poly.type
_entity_poly.pdbx_seq_one_letter_code
_entity_poly.pdbx_strand_id
1 'polypeptide(L)'
;MKLTKLALAAMIGLGMLPLTAQADELPSGPHVVTSGQSSVDATPDIATLAIEVNVSAKDEGEAKKQADNLVQQYFDFLNKNGIEKKDINAANLRIQPEYDYAKDGKSVLKGYSAVRQVQVTLRKLNKLNDLLDGALKMGLNKIRSVELGVANPEEYKAKARKAAIEDATKQAGKLAQDFNTKLGPVYSIRYHVANYQPMPMARMYETADAAPMTSAAQTYEQQSIHFDDQVDVVFELQRNPY
;
A
#
# COMPACT_ATOMS: atom_id res chain seq x y z
N MET A 1 -25.05 -7.86 -82.63
CA MET A 1 -25.76 -6.83 -81.82
C MET A 1 -26.20 -7.49 -80.52
N LYS A 2 -25.43 -7.41 -79.43
CA LYS A 2 -25.55 -6.46 -78.29
C LYS A 2 -27.00 -6.25 -77.82
N LEU A 3 -27.30 -6.68 -76.57
CA LEU A 3 -28.08 -6.02 -75.49
C LEU A 3 -28.24 -7.02 -74.31
N THR A 4 -27.36 -7.00 -73.28
CA THR A 4 -27.56 -6.47 -71.90
C THR A 4 -28.41 -7.36 -70.97
N LYS A 5 -27.81 -8.27 -70.17
CA LYS A 5 -27.33 -8.14 -68.77
C LYS A 5 -28.37 -7.71 -67.73
N LEU A 6 -28.90 -8.67 -66.95
CA LEU A 6 -29.25 -8.48 -65.52
C LEU A 6 -29.51 -9.85 -64.85
N ALA A 7 -28.47 -10.42 -64.25
CA ALA A 7 -28.57 -11.46 -63.23
C ALA A 7 -27.23 -11.49 -62.48
N LEU A 8 -27.11 -10.65 -61.45
CA LEU A 8 -26.00 -10.69 -60.51
C LEU A 8 -26.55 -10.47 -59.10
N ALA A 9 -25.99 -11.25 -58.17
CA ALA A 9 -26.11 -11.17 -56.73
C ALA A 9 -27.32 -11.86 -56.08
N ALA A 10 -27.18 -13.16 -55.83
CA ALA A 10 -27.63 -13.74 -54.57
C ALA A 10 -26.74 -14.96 -54.24
N MET A 11 -26.32 -15.08 -52.98
CA MET A 11 -25.48 -16.14 -52.41
C MET A 11 -23.97 -15.94 -52.54
N ILE A 12 -23.38 -15.23 -51.59
CA ILE A 12 -22.33 -15.73 -50.67
C ILE A 12 -22.33 -14.74 -49.50
N GLY A 13 -22.93 -15.16 -48.39
CA GLY A 13 -22.99 -14.40 -47.15
C GLY A 13 -23.33 -15.35 -46.00
N LEU A 14 -22.70 -16.52 -45.96
CA LEU A 14 -22.73 -17.37 -44.77
C LEU A 14 -21.75 -16.78 -43.76
N GLY A 15 -22.29 -16.43 -42.60
CA GLY A 15 -21.59 -15.71 -41.55
C GLY A 15 -20.33 -16.42 -41.06
N MET A 16 -19.23 -15.67 -41.03
CA MET A 16 -18.20 -15.87 -40.02
C MET A 16 -18.73 -15.28 -38.72
N LEU A 17 -19.40 -16.10 -37.91
CA LEU A 17 -19.51 -15.79 -36.49
C LEU A 17 -18.08 -15.82 -35.93
N PRO A 18 -17.63 -14.79 -35.20
CA PRO A 18 -16.37 -14.87 -34.49
C PRO A 18 -16.48 -16.02 -33.48
N LEU A 19 -15.71 -17.08 -33.69
CA LEU A 19 -15.44 -18.08 -32.67
C LEU A 19 -14.71 -17.35 -31.54
N THR A 20 -15.46 -16.84 -30.58
CA THR A 20 -14.89 -16.47 -29.28
C THR A 20 -14.46 -17.78 -28.64
N ALA A 21 -13.18 -18.14 -28.80
CA ALA A 21 -12.58 -19.20 -28.03
C ALA A 21 -12.70 -18.83 -26.56
N GLN A 22 -13.61 -19.46 -25.84
CA GLN A 22 -13.63 -19.38 -24.39
C GLN A 22 -12.53 -20.31 -23.92
N ALA A 23 -11.47 -19.74 -23.34
CA ALA A 23 -10.46 -20.52 -22.66
C ALA A 23 -11.08 -21.02 -21.34
N ASP A 24 -11.30 -22.33 -21.23
CA ASP A 24 -11.79 -22.93 -19.98
C ASP A 24 -10.74 -22.76 -18.87
N GLU A 25 -11.16 -22.24 -17.72
CA GLU A 25 -10.27 -21.99 -16.57
C GLU A 25 -9.81 -23.30 -15.90
N LEU A 26 -10.47 -24.43 -16.20
CA LEU A 26 -10.22 -25.74 -15.64
C LEU A 26 -9.87 -26.77 -16.73
N PRO A 27 -9.01 -27.77 -16.42
CA PRO A 27 -8.71 -28.83 -17.36
C PRO A 27 -9.92 -29.77 -17.56
N SER A 28 -10.01 -30.34 -18.75
CA SER A 28 -11.05 -31.33 -19.11
C SER A 28 -10.88 -32.68 -18.40
N GLY A 29 -9.70 -32.97 -17.88
CA GLY A 29 -9.38 -34.19 -17.13
C GLY A 29 -9.59 -34.07 -15.61
N PRO A 30 -9.39 -35.17 -14.86
CA PRO A 30 -9.45 -35.15 -13.40
C PRO A 30 -8.49 -34.12 -12.80
N HIS A 31 -8.98 -33.29 -11.88
CA HIS A 31 -8.20 -32.23 -11.26
C HIS A 31 -8.68 -31.92 -9.85
N VAL A 32 -7.87 -31.19 -9.11
CA VAL A 32 -8.22 -30.60 -7.81
C VAL A 32 -7.91 -29.11 -7.84
N VAL A 33 -8.80 -28.31 -7.27
CA VAL A 33 -8.64 -26.87 -7.10
C VAL A 33 -8.50 -26.58 -5.62
N THR A 34 -7.46 -25.85 -5.25
CA THR A 34 -7.19 -25.45 -3.86
C THR A 34 -6.81 -23.99 -3.78
N SER A 35 -7.16 -23.35 -2.67
CA SER A 35 -6.78 -21.98 -2.36
C SER A 35 -5.86 -22.00 -1.14
N GLY A 36 -4.65 -21.47 -1.31
CA GLY A 36 -3.69 -21.31 -0.24
C GLY A 36 -3.70 -19.89 0.28
N GLN A 37 -3.69 -19.75 1.60
CA GLN A 37 -3.65 -18.45 2.26
C GLN A 37 -2.48 -18.38 3.23
N SER A 38 -2.01 -17.16 3.48
CA SER A 38 -0.99 -16.91 4.49
C SER A 38 -1.16 -15.55 5.10
N SER A 39 -0.66 -15.42 6.32
CA SER A 39 -0.45 -14.15 7.00
C SER A 39 0.89 -14.22 7.71
N VAL A 40 1.77 -13.25 7.46
CA VAL A 40 3.08 -13.14 8.11
C VAL A 40 3.13 -11.84 8.90
N ASP A 41 3.33 -11.97 10.20
CA ASP A 41 3.47 -10.82 11.09
C ASP A 41 4.87 -10.22 10.97
N ALA A 42 4.91 -8.89 10.89
CA ALA A 42 6.13 -8.12 10.95
C ALA A 42 6.06 -7.10 12.07
N THR A 43 7.09 -7.05 12.89
CA THR A 43 7.28 -5.95 13.83
C THR A 43 7.84 -4.74 13.07
N PRO A 44 7.22 -3.55 13.19
CA PRO A 44 7.76 -2.34 12.57
C PRO A 44 9.18 -2.04 13.05
N ASP A 45 10.06 -1.72 12.11
CA ASP A 45 11.45 -1.31 12.37
C ASP A 45 11.76 0.11 11.87
N ILE A 46 10.80 0.74 11.17
CA ILE A 46 10.88 2.12 10.72
C ILE A 46 9.59 2.89 11.02
N ALA A 47 9.72 4.22 11.12
CA ALA A 47 8.60 5.15 11.08
C ALA A 47 8.84 6.15 9.95
N THR A 48 7.82 6.41 9.15
CA THR A 48 7.83 7.52 8.18
C THR A 48 7.01 8.65 8.76
N LEU A 49 7.65 9.78 8.99
CA LEU A 49 7.02 10.99 9.49
C LEU A 49 6.78 11.95 8.35
N ALA A 50 5.59 12.53 8.27
CA ALA A 50 5.31 13.68 7.42
C ALA A 50 5.04 14.88 8.31
N ILE A 51 5.92 15.88 8.27
CA ILE A 51 5.81 17.09 9.07
C ILE A 51 5.83 18.30 8.13
N GLU A 52 4.99 19.28 8.39
CA GLU A 52 4.92 20.51 7.62
C GLU A 52 5.41 21.70 8.42
N VAL A 53 6.07 22.59 7.68
CA VAL A 53 6.25 23.99 8.08
C VAL A 53 5.26 24.83 7.30
N ASN A 54 4.56 25.72 8.00
CA ASN A 54 3.67 26.72 7.41
C ASN A 54 4.06 28.09 7.98
N VAL A 55 4.48 28.99 7.10
CA VAL A 55 4.91 30.35 7.43
C VAL A 55 4.14 31.35 6.58
N SER A 56 3.71 32.45 7.19
CA SER A 56 3.04 33.54 6.49
C SER A 56 3.88 34.82 6.55
N ALA A 57 4.05 35.50 5.41
CA ALA A 57 4.74 36.78 5.32
C ALA A 57 4.03 37.73 4.34
N LYS A 58 4.34 39.03 4.37
CA LYS A 58 3.75 40.01 3.44
C LYS A 58 4.24 39.85 2.00
N ASP A 59 5.41 39.25 1.83
CA ASP A 59 6.10 39.05 0.55
C ASP A 59 6.37 37.56 0.32
N GLU A 60 6.23 37.10 -0.93
CA GLU A 60 6.44 35.70 -1.31
C GLU A 60 7.88 35.23 -1.04
N GLY A 61 8.86 36.08 -1.35
CA GLY A 61 10.28 35.77 -1.17
C GLY A 61 10.66 35.65 0.29
N GLU A 62 10.09 36.51 1.14
CA GLU A 62 10.29 36.43 2.59
C GLU A 62 9.62 35.18 3.20
N ALA A 63 8.39 34.84 2.78
CA ALA A 63 7.72 33.61 3.22
C ALA A 63 8.54 32.36 2.87
N LYS A 64 9.06 32.32 1.63
CA LYS A 64 9.96 31.25 1.17
C LYS A 64 11.23 31.17 2.02
N LYS A 65 11.91 32.30 2.22
CA LYS A 65 13.18 32.35 2.96
C LYS A 65 13.02 31.89 4.40
N GLN A 66 11.93 32.28 5.06
CA GLN A 66 11.63 31.82 6.42
C GLN A 66 11.37 30.31 6.46
N ALA A 67 10.58 29.77 5.52
CA ALA A 67 10.35 28.33 5.41
C ALA A 67 11.67 27.57 5.14
N ASP A 68 12.52 28.06 4.25
CA ASP A 68 13.84 27.49 3.96
C ASP A 68 14.73 27.44 5.22
N ASN A 69 14.78 28.53 6.00
CA ASN A 69 15.58 28.62 7.22
C ASN A 69 15.11 27.65 8.31
N LEU A 70 13.80 27.45 8.49
CA LEU A 70 13.25 26.50 9.46
C LEU A 70 13.55 25.06 9.04
N VAL A 71 13.40 24.74 7.76
CA VAL A 71 13.74 23.40 7.25
C VAL A 71 15.24 23.13 7.35
N GLN A 72 16.11 24.11 7.12
CA GLN A 72 17.55 23.94 7.30
C GLN A 72 17.91 23.66 8.76
N GLN A 73 17.34 24.40 9.71
CA GLN A 73 17.53 24.14 11.14
C GLN A 73 17.07 22.73 11.53
N TYR A 74 15.91 22.31 11.01
CA TYR A 74 15.41 20.96 11.22
C TYR A 74 16.32 19.89 10.62
N PHE A 75 16.84 20.11 9.41
CA PHE A 75 17.81 19.22 8.77
C PHE A 75 19.08 19.07 9.62
N ASP A 76 19.62 20.17 10.16
CA ASP A 76 20.80 20.13 11.03
C ASP A 76 20.51 19.37 12.34
N PHE A 77 19.32 19.53 12.92
CA PHE A 77 18.86 18.75 14.07
C PHE A 77 18.74 17.26 13.74
N LEU A 78 18.16 16.91 12.59
CA LEU A 78 18.02 15.52 12.14
C LEU A 78 19.39 14.85 11.96
N ASN A 79 20.34 15.54 11.33
CA ASN A 79 21.72 15.06 11.18
C ASN A 79 22.39 14.82 12.55
N LYS A 80 22.25 15.75 13.50
CA LYS A 80 22.77 15.57 14.87
C LYS A 80 22.15 14.38 15.60
N ASN A 81 20.92 14.03 15.26
CA ASN A 81 20.23 12.85 15.80
C ASN A 81 20.54 11.55 15.04
N GLY A 82 21.40 11.61 14.03
CA GLY A 82 21.86 10.46 13.25
C GLY A 82 20.90 10.04 12.13
N ILE A 83 20.07 10.96 11.65
CA ILE A 83 19.25 10.77 10.46
C ILE A 83 20.05 11.22 9.24
N GLU A 84 20.22 10.33 8.27
CA GLU A 84 20.99 10.61 7.07
C GLU A 84 20.17 11.39 6.04
N LYS A 85 20.85 12.17 5.19
CA LYS A 85 20.20 12.94 4.10
C LYS A 85 19.32 12.06 3.18
N LYS A 86 19.69 10.80 2.98
CA LYS A 86 18.92 9.84 2.14
C LYS A 86 17.54 9.50 2.74
N ASP A 87 17.41 9.63 4.06
CA ASP A 87 16.19 9.34 4.81
C ASP A 87 15.34 10.61 5.00
N ILE A 88 15.66 11.71 4.32
CA ILE A 88 14.95 13.00 4.41
C ILE A 88 14.54 13.45 3.02
N ASN A 89 13.25 13.72 2.83
CA ASN A 89 12.71 14.31 1.62
C ASN A 89 11.94 15.60 1.94
N ALA A 90 12.41 16.74 1.44
CA ALA A 90 11.84 18.06 1.69
C ALA A 90 11.55 18.85 0.41
N ALA A 91 11.28 18.17 -0.71
CA ALA A 91 11.27 18.79 -2.04
C ALA A 91 10.08 19.74 -2.28
N ASN A 92 8.93 19.48 -1.66
CA ASN A 92 7.67 20.12 -2.03
C ASN A 92 7.44 21.42 -1.24
N LEU A 93 7.72 22.58 -1.86
CA LEU A 93 7.30 23.90 -1.38
C LEU A 93 6.12 24.41 -2.21
N ARG A 94 5.05 24.83 -1.53
CA ARG A 94 3.92 25.55 -2.13
C ARG A 94 3.83 26.92 -1.49
N ILE A 95 3.71 27.96 -2.31
CA ILE A 95 3.41 29.32 -1.85
C ILE A 95 2.04 29.69 -2.39
N GLN A 96 1.19 30.24 -1.55
CA GLN A 96 -0.15 30.68 -1.94
C GLN A 96 -0.48 32.04 -1.30
N PRO A 97 -1.19 32.93 -2.02
CA PRO A 97 -1.66 34.18 -1.44
C PRO A 97 -2.70 33.91 -0.34
N GLU A 98 -2.64 34.69 0.73
CA GLU A 98 -3.64 34.75 1.79
C GLU A 98 -4.46 36.03 1.62
N TYR A 99 -5.78 35.89 1.60
CA TYR A 99 -6.72 37.02 1.51
C TYR A 99 -7.55 37.12 2.78
N ASP A 100 -7.76 38.34 3.27
CA ASP A 100 -8.82 38.63 4.22
C ASP A 100 -10.08 39.04 3.44
N TYR A 101 -11.23 38.51 3.85
CA TYR A 101 -12.52 38.82 3.26
C TYR A 101 -13.26 39.80 4.17
N ALA A 102 -13.44 41.04 3.69
CA ALA A 102 -14.21 42.04 4.40
C ALA A 102 -15.71 41.73 4.33
N LYS A 103 -16.49 42.24 5.30
CA LYS A 103 -17.95 42.03 5.37
C LYS A 103 -18.72 42.59 4.16
N ASP A 104 -18.09 43.47 3.37
CA ASP A 104 -18.63 44.04 2.12
C ASP A 104 -18.31 43.19 0.88
N GLY A 105 -17.70 42.01 1.05
CA GLY A 105 -17.39 41.07 -0.04
C GLY A 105 -16.07 41.36 -0.77
N LYS A 106 -15.31 42.38 -0.37
CA LYS A 106 -13.99 42.66 -0.97
C LYS A 106 -12.92 41.72 -0.40
N SER A 107 -12.06 41.21 -1.27
CA SER A 107 -10.85 40.48 -0.89
C SER A 107 -9.67 41.44 -0.82
N VAL A 108 -8.95 41.42 0.30
CA VAL A 108 -7.73 42.20 0.49
C VAL A 108 -6.58 41.23 0.69
N LEU A 109 -5.54 41.34 -0.15
CA LEU A 109 -4.35 40.52 0.01
C LEU A 109 -3.70 40.83 1.37
N LYS A 110 -3.61 39.81 2.22
CA LYS A 110 -3.00 39.87 3.56
C LYS A 110 -1.50 39.57 3.50
N GLY A 111 -1.11 38.69 2.59
CA GLY A 111 0.26 38.22 2.40
C GLY A 111 0.28 36.88 1.67
N TYR A 112 1.27 36.07 2.00
CA TYR A 112 1.55 34.79 1.35
C TYR A 112 1.89 33.74 2.39
N SER A 113 1.33 32.55 2.23
CA SER A 113 1.63 31.35 3.00
C SER A 113 2.60 30.47 2.23
N ALA A 114 3.76 30.18 2.79
CA ALA A 114 4.69 29.17 2.34
C ALA A 114 4.49 27.90 3.16
N VAL A 115 4.12 26.81 2.49
CA VAL A 115 3.94 25.48 3.07
C VAL A 115 4.96 24.52 2.47
N ARG A 116 5.79 23.91 3.31
CA ARG A 116 6.69 22.84 2.89
C ARG A 116 6.50 21.60 3.74
N GLN A 117 6.39 20.46 3.08
CA GLN A 117 6.37 19.15 3.74
C GLN A 117 7.78 18.56 3.77
N VAL A 118 8.16 18.06 4.93
CA VAL A 118 9.39 17.31 5.20
C VAL A 118 8.97 15.90 5.61
N GLN A 119 9.32 14.93 4.77
CA GLN A 119 9.20 13.52 5.06
C GLN A 119 10.52 12.99 5.63
N VAL A 120 10.43 12.24 6.73
CA VAL A 120 11.61 11.67 7.41
C VAL A 120 11.37 10.18 7.64
N THR A 121 12.32 9.34 7.22
CA THR A 121 12.34 7.91 7.55
C THR A 121 13.24 7.69 8.77
N LEU A 122 12.64 7.28 9.88
CA LEU A 122 13.32 6.98 11.13
C LEU A 122 13.49 5.47 11.30
N ARG A 123 14.73 5.01 11.41
CA ARG A 123 15.08 3.58 11.64
C ARG A 123 15.29 3.20 13.11
N LYS A 124 15.28 4.20 14.00
CA LYS A 124 15.45 4.03 15.44
C LYS A 124 14.19 4.51 16.12
N LEU A 125 13.18 3.64 16.20
CA LEU A 125 11.84 3.99 16.70
C LEU A 125 11.83 4.56 18.12
N ASN A 126 12.80 4.18 18.96
CA ASN A 126 12.98 4.77 20.28
C ASN A 126 13.28 6.27 20.29
N LYS A 127 13.71 6.85 19.16
CA LYS A 127 13.95 8.30 18.99
C LYS A 127 12.74 9.06 18.44
N LEU A 128 11.62 8.37 18.21
CA LEU A 128 10.46 8.98 17.54
C LEU A 128 9.94 10.21 18.28
N ASN A 129 9.73 10.11 19.60
CA ASN A 129 9.23 11.21 20.41
C ASN A 129 10.21 12.39 20.46
N ASP A 130 11.50 12.11 20.64
CA ASP A 130 12.54 13.16 20.64
C ASP A 130 12.57 13.94 19.32
N LEU A 131 12.35 13.24 18.20
CA LEU A 131 12.35 13.81 16.86
C LEU A 131 11.10 14.67 16.62
N LEU A 132 9.92 14.21 17.08
CA LEU A 132 8.67 14.97 17.06
C LEU A 132 8.76 16.24 17.91
N ASP A 133 9.24 16.13 19.15
CA ASP A 133 9.41 17.26 20.06
C ASP A 133 10.42 18.28 19.52
N GLY A 134 11.51 17.80 18.92
CA GLY A 134 12.49 18.63 18.24
C GLY A 134 11.86 19.43 17.10
N ALA A 135 11.09 18.77 16.23
CA ALA A 135 10.41 19.41 15.10
C ALA A 135 9.49 20.56 15.57
N LEU A 136 8.66 20.31 16.60
CA LEU A 136 7.76 21.31 17.17
C LEU A 136 8.52 22.52 17.74
N LYS A 137 9.61 22.28 18.48
CA LYS A 137 10.46 23.34 19.05
C LYS A 137 11.11 24.24 17.99
N MET A 138 11.37 23.70 16.80
CA MET A 138 11.95 24.43 15.67
C MET A 138 10.90 25.08 14.76
N GLY A 139 9.61 25.04 15.12
CA GLY A 139 8.54 25.72 14.38
C GLY A 139 7.93 24.91 13.24
N LEU A 140 8.26 23.62 13.11
CA LEU A 140 7.49 22.70 12.28
C LEU A 140 6.20 22.39 13.03
N ASN A 141 5.13 23.06 12.64
CA ASN A 141 3.93 23.24 13.46
C ASN A 141 2.77 22.30 13.11
N LYS A 142 2.95 21.40 12.13
CA LYS A 142 1.91 20.46 11.69
C LYS A 142 2.50 19.08 11.44
N ILE A 143 2.21 18.13 12.32
CA ILE A 143 2.44 16.70 12.08
C ILE A 143 1.28 16.19 11.22
N ARG A 144 1.56 15.72 10.01
CA ARG A 144 0.55 15.20 9.06
C ARG A 144 0.29 13.72 9.27
N SER A 145 1.35 12.93 9.38
CA SER A 145 1.25 11.50 9.65
C SER A 145 2.51 10.98 10.34
N VAL A 146 2.33 9.90 11.09
CA VAL A 146 3.38 9.02 11.59
C VAL A 146 2.96 7.61 11.21
N GLU A 147 3.68 7.00 10.28
CA GLU A 147 3.36 5.68 9.73
C GLU A 147 4.44 4.70 10.12
N LEU A 148 4.08 3.68 10.89
CA LEU A 148 4.97 2.56 11.20
C LEU A 148 5.07 1.63 9.99
N GLY A 149 6.27 1.12 9.74
CA GLY A 149 6.57 0.30 8.59
C GLY A 149 7.73 -0.66 8.84
N VAL A 150 8.04 -1.44 7.81
CA VAL A 150 9.27 -2.23 7.75
C VAL A 150 10.19 -1.69 6.65
N ALA A 151 11.49 -1.71 6.87
CA ALA A 151 12.48 -1.27 5.90
C ALA A 151 12.48 -2.13 4.63
N ASN A 152 12.23 -3.44 4.78
CA ASN A 152 12.27 -4.42 3.70
C ASN A 152 10.92 -5.14 3.54
N PRO A 153 9.86 -4.46 3.08
CA PRO A 153 8.53 -5.06 2.95
C PRO A 153 8.54 -6.25 1.98
N GLU A 154 9.37 -6.21 0.94
CA GLU A 154 9.47 -7.29 -0.06
C GLU A 154 9.91 -8.64 0.54
N GLU A 155 10.68 -8.63 1.63
CA GLU A 155 11.07 -9.88 2.31
C GLU A 155 9.86 -10.56 2.96
N TYR A 156 9.00 -9.78 3.63
CA TYR A 156 7.79 -10.28 4.25
C TYR A 156 6.75 -10.70 3.23
N LYS A 157 6.60 -9.96 2.12
CA LYS A 157 5.77 -10.36 0.98
C LYS A 157 6.23 -11.69 0.39
N ALA A 158 7.53 -11.87 0.19
CA ALA A 158 8.08 -13.13 -0.33
C ALA A 158 7.85 -14.31 0.63
N LYS A 159 7.98 -14.08 1.95
CA LYS A 159 7.66 -15.07 2.99
C LYS A 159 6.18 -15.46 2.96
N ALA A 160 5.27 -14.48 2.90
CA ALA A 160 3.83 -14.72 2.80
C ALA A 160 3.50 -15.51 1.52
N ARG A 161 3.96 -15.05 0.36
CA ARG A 161 3.78 -15.75 -0.91
C ARG A 161 4.19 -17.22 -0.85
N LYS A 162 5.37 -17.49 -0.30
CA LYS A 162 5.87 -18.86 -0.15
C LYS A 162 4.96 -19.69 0.76
N ALA A 163 4.53 -19.14 1.88
CA ALA A 163 3.63 -19.80 2.81
C ALA A 163 2.26 -20.12 2.17
N ALA A 164 1.68 -19.20 1.38
CA ALA A 164 0.43 -19.44 0.67
C ALA A 164 0.57 -20.55 -0.39
N ILE A 165 1.69 -20.60 -1.13
CA ILE A 165 1.99 -21.68 -2.09
C ILE A 165 2.12 -23.02 -1.37
N GLU A 166 2.83 -23.06 -0.25
CA GLU A 166 2.98 -24.27 0.56
C GLU A 166 1.64 -24.76 1.11
N ASP A 167 0.78 -23.84 1.57
CA ASP A 167 -0.57 -24.15 2.06
C ASP A 167 -1.44 -24.77 0.95
N ALA A 168 -1.55 -24.12 -0.22
CA ALA A 168 -2.29 -24.65 -1.37
C ALA A 168 -1.80 -26.06 -1.77
N THR A 169 -0.48 -26.24 -1.83
CA THR A 169 0.12 -27.51 -2.25
C THR A 169 -0.12 -28.61 -1.21
N LYS A 170 -0.02 -28.29 0.09
CA LYS A 170 -0.29 -29.25 1.18
C LYS A 170 -1.76 -29.68 1.17
N GLN A 171 -2.70 -28.74 0.99
CA GLN A 171 -4.12 -29.04 0.88
C GLN A 171 -4.40 -29.97 -0.31
N ALA A 172 -3.87 -29.65 -1.50
CA ALA A 172 -4.08 -30.45 -2.70
C ALA A 172 -3.50 -31.87 -2.55
N GLY A 173 -2.30 -31.98 -1.98
CA GLY A 173 -1.65 -33.25 -1.70
C GLY A 173 -2.43 -34.11 -0.71
N LYS A 174 -2.97 -33.49 0.35
CA LYS A 174 -3.78 -34.19 1.35
C LYS A 174 -5.10 -34.70 0.76
N LEU A 175 -5.79 -33.87 -0.02
CA LEU A 175 -7.00 -34.27 -0.74
C LEU A 175 -6.71 -35.44 -1.68
N ALA A 176 -5.67 -35.34 -2.51
CA ALA A 176 -5.31 -36.42 -3.42
C ALA A 176 -5.05 -37.75 -2.68
N GLN A 177 -4.30 -37.70 -1.58
CA GLN A 177 -4.02 -38.87 -0.75
C GLN A 177 -5.29 -39.46 -0.14
N ASP A 178 -6.16 -38.65 0.45
CA ASP A 178 -7.37 -39.10 1.14
C ASP A 178 -8.41 -39.69 0.16
N PHE A 179 -8.38 -39.27 -1.12
CA PHE A 179 -9.16 -39.85 -2.22
C PHE A 179 -8.46 -41.00 -2.97
N ASN A 180 -7.33 -41.52 -2.47
CA ASN A 180 -6.55 -42.61 -3.08
C ASN A 180 -6.12 -42.33 -4.54
N THR A 181 -5.83 -41.08 -4.86
CA THR A 181 -5.30 -40.63 -6.15
C THR A 181 -3.91 -40.02 -5.96
N LYS A 182 -3.21 -39.69 -7.05
CA LYS A 182 -1.92 -39.00 -7.01
C LYS A 182 -2.07 -37.56 -7.47
N LEU A 183 -1.47 -36.63 -6.73
CA LEU A 183 -1.37 -35.24 -7.15
C LEU A 183 -0.41 -35.14 -8.35
N GLY A 184 -0.91 -34.61 -9.46
CA GLY A 184 -0.18 -34.38 -10.69
C GLY A 184 0.48 -32.99 -10.76
N PRO A 185 0.97 -32.60 -11.94
CA PRO A 185 1.55 -31.27 -12.14
C PRO A 185 0.51 -30.16 -11.98
N VAL A 186 0.99 -28.93 -11.78
CA VAL A 186 0.16 -27.73 -11.79
C VAL A 186 -0.34 -27.48 -13.22
N TYR A 187 -1.65 -27.31 -13.36
CA TYR A 187 -2.30 -26.92 -14.61
C TYR A 187 -2.39 -25.40 -14.75
N SER A 188 -2.85 -24.72 -13.71
CA SER A 188 -2.97 -23.26 -13.69
C SER A 188 -2.76 -22.67 -12.30
N ILE A 189 -2.29 -21.43 -12.27
CA ILE A 189 -2.09 -20.64 -11.05
C ILE A 189 -2.79 -19.30 -11.24
N ARG A 190 -3.64 -18.93 -10.30
CA ARG A 190 -4.19 -17.59 -10.16
C ARG A 190 -3.58 -16.96 -8.92
N TYR A 191 -2.67 -16.03 -9.13
CA TYR A 191 -2.06 -15.27 -8.06
C TYR A 191 -2.87 -14.01 -7.78
N HIS A 192 -3.31 -13.83 -6.55
CA HIS A 192 -3.99 -12.60 -6.12
C HIS A 192 -2.94 -11.66 -5.54
N VAL A 193 -2.67 -10.56 -6.24
CA VAL A 193 -1.74 -9.56 -5.72
C VAL A 193 -2.34 -8.97 -4.45
N ALA A 194 -1.76 -9.30 -3.30
CA ALA A 194 -2.21 -8.78 -2.03
C ALA A 194 -1.93 -7.26 -1.93
N ASN A 195 -2.94 -6.53 -1.47
CA ASN A 195 -2.81 -5.12 -1.10
C ASN A 195 -2.40 -5.03 0.37
N TYR A 196 -1.10 -4.91 0.61
CA TYR A 196 -0.54 -4.71 1.94
C TYR A 196 -0.81 -3.28 2.40
N GLN A 197 -1.78 -3.11 3.30
CA GLN A 197 -2.02 -1.86 4.01
C GLN A 197 -1.97 -2.14 5.51
N PRO A 198 -1.27 -1.31 6.32
CA PRO A 198 -1.33 -1.42 7.76
C PRO A 198 -2.79 -1.26 8.22
N MET A 199 -3.41 -2.35 8.66
CA MET A 199 -4.76 -2.30 9.22
C MET A 199 -4.66 -1.96 10.70
N PRO A 200 -5.35 -0.90 11.19
CA PRO A 200 -5.45 -0.65 12.62
C PRO A 200 -6.14 -1.84 13.28
N MET A 201 -5.48 -2.50 14.23
CA MET A 201 -6.14 -3.49 15.08
C MET A 201 -7.31 -2.81 15.80
N ALA A 202 -8.53 -3.19 15.44
CA ALA A 202 -9.70 -2.81 16.21
C ALA A 202 -9.55 -3.44 17.60
N ARG A 203 -9.49 -2.61 18.65
CA ARG A 203 -9.47 -3.10 20.02
C ARG A 203 -10.70 -3.99 20.21
N MET A 204 -10.48 -5.30 20.39
CA MET A 204 -11.53 -6.18 20.88
C MET A 204 -11.83 -5.65 22.28
N TYR A 205 -12.95 -4.96 22.44
CA TYR A 205 -13.38 -4.47 23.74
C TYR A 205 -13.61 -5.70 24.61
N GLU A 206 -12.63 -6.02 25.46
CA GLU A 206 -12.86 -6.91 26.60
C GLU A 206 -14.04 -6.34 27.39
N THR A 207 -15.02 -7.20 27.62
CA THR A 207 -16.29 -6.89 28.25
C THR A 207 -16.11 -6.24 29.62
N ALA A 208 -16.61 -5.00 29.74
CA ALA A 208 -17.20 -4.28 30.87
C ALA A 208 -16.65 -4.34 32.32
N ASP A 209 -15.66 -5.17 32.68
CA ASP A 209 -15.17 -5.29 34.07
C ASP A 209 -13.65 -5.12 34.25
N ALA A 210 -12.92 -4.73 33.20
CA ALA A 210 -11.51 -4.36 33.32
C ALA A 210 -11.38 -2.85 33.59
N ALA A 211 -10.75 -2.49 34.71
CA ALA A 211 -10.45 -1.10 35.07
C ALA A 211 -9.71 -0.37 33.93
N PRO A 212 -9.97 0.93 33.70
CA PRO A 212 -9.36 1.66 32.60
C PRO A 212 -7.85 1.80 32.83
N MET A 213 -7.06 0.96 32.17
CA MET A 213 -5.62 1.19 32.02
C MET A 213 -5.41 2.31 30.99
N THR A 214 -5.58 3.55 31.44
CA THR A 214 -5.13 4.75 30.72
C THR A 214 -3.62 4.87 30.81
N SER A 215 -2.91 4.07 30.01
CA SER A 215 -1.53 4.39 29.65
C SER A 215 -1.44 4.61 28.14
N ALA A 216 -1.34 5.88 27.74
CA ALA A 216 -1.00 6.26 26.37
C ALA A 216 0.37 5.68 25.94
N ALA A 217 1.21 5.29 26.91
CA ALA A 217 2.49 4.63 26.71
C ALA A 217 2.36 3.23 26.08
N GLN A 218 1.31 2.46 26.39
CA GLN A 218 1.12 1.11 25.82
C GLN A 218 0.44 1.10 24.45
N THR A 219 -0.06 2.24 23.96
CA THR A 219 -0.73 2.30 22.65
C THR A 219 0.25 2.20 21.47
N TYR A 220 1.55 2.41 21.72
CA TYR A 220 2.61 2.28 20.72
C TYR A 220 3.29 0.90 20.69
N GLU A 221 3.02 0.02 21.66
CA GLU A 221 3.89 -1.16 21.88
C GLU A 221 3.63 -2.37 20.96
N GLN A 222 2.53 -2.45 20.21
CA GLN A 222 2.29 -3.64 19.41
C GLN A 222 1.35 -3.43 18.23
N GLN A 223 1.72 -2.52 17.32
CA GLN A 223 1.19 -2.60 15.95
C GLN A 223 2.02 -3.63 15.18
N SER A 224 1.50 -4.83 14.99
CA SER A 224 2.02 -5.78 14.01
C SER A 224 1.53 -5.41 12.62
N ILE A 225 2.41 -5.48 11.62
CA ILE A 225 2.03 -5.32 10.22
C ILE A 225 1.80 -6.72 9.66
N HIS A 226 0.60 -6.96 9.14
CA HIS A 226 0.26 -8.24 8.53
C HIS A 226 0.59 -8.21 7.03
N PHE A 227 1.34 -9.22 6.61
CA PHE A 227 1.60 -9.50 5.21
C PHE A 227 0.80 -10.72 4.80
N ASP A 228 -0.37 -10.47 4.23
CA ASP A 228 -1.26 -11.51 3.73
C ASP A 228 -0.93 -11.87 2.27
N ASP A 229 -1.13 -13.13 1.89
CA ASP A 229 -1.04 -13.53 0.48
C ASP A 229 -1.98 -14.70 0.18
N GLN A 230 -2.47 -14.77 -1.06
CA GLN A 230 -3.41 -15.77 -1.53
C GLN A 230 -3.09 -16.25 -2.94
N VAL A 231 -3.16 -17.56 -3.13
CA VAL A 231 -3.00 -18.20 -4.44
C VAL A 231 -4.04 -19.29 -4.64
N ASP A 232 -4.71 -19.29 -5.79
CA ASP A 232 -5.51 -20.43 -6.22
C ASP A 232 -4.70 -21.24 -7.24
N VAL A 233 -4.69 -22.56 -7.05
CA VAL A 233 -3.93 -23.47 -7.91
C VAL A 233 -4.83 -24.63 -8.33
N VAL A 234 -4.73 -24.99 -9.60
CA VAL A 234 -5.35 -26.18 -10.17
C VAL A 234 -4.25 -27.21 -10.43
N PHE A 235 -4.39 -28.39 -9.86
CA PHE A 235 -3.51 -29.53 -10.10
C PHE A 235 -4.24 -30.61 -10.88
N GLU A 236 -3.55 -31.27 -11.80
CA GLU A 236 -4.06 -32.50 -12.41
C GLU A 236 -4.11 -33.63 -11.36
N LEU A 237 -5.01 -34.60 -11.53
CA LEU A 237 -5.04 -35.81 -10.73
C LEU A 237 -4.72 -37.03 -11.58
N GLN A 238 -3.78 -37.84 -11.10
CA GLN A 238 -3.39 -39.08 -11.74
C GLN A 238 -4.09 -40.27 -11.08
N ARG A 239 -4.88 -41.01 -11.87
CA ARG A 239 -5.48 -42.26 -11.40
C ARG A 239 -4.36 -43.26 -11.12
N ASN A 240 -4.41 -43.91 -9.96
CA ASN A 240 -3.55 -45.07 -9.72
C ASN A 240 -3.93 -46.18 -10.71
N PRO A 241 -2.97 -46.80 -11.42
CA PRO A 241 -3.25 -48.02 -12.16
C PRO A 241 -3.70 -49.07 -11.14
N TYR A 242 -4.86 -49.68 -11.41
CA TYR A 242 -5.43 -50.77 -10.63
C TYR A 242 -4.47 -51.97 -10.57
#